data_AF-A0A800CY95-F1
#
_entry.id   AF-A0A800CY95-F1
#
_cell.length_a   1.000
_cell.length_b   1.000
_cell.length_c   1.000
_cell.angle_alpha   90.00
_cell.angle_beta   90.00
_cell.angle_gamma   90.00
#
_symmetry.space_group_name_H-M   'P 1'
#
loop_
_entity.id
_entity.type
_entity.pdbx_description
1 polymer ?
#
loop_
_entity_poly.entity_id
_entity_poly.type
_entity_poly.pdbx_seq_one_letter_code
_entity_poly.pdbx_strand_id
1 'polypeptide(L)'
;MPTEKILWQDTGNSCSPAAVSGSNINSTLDNMNSGENGFLPPQTVMSSDGSAGTKVQVGLFVGSQNDETVTTIPVGQYQDTVWQVLQLWEDGMPVHEAKKTVIKGKGDGTVPYASATYPSDAGWANLEADSSQQPHGFLVKDYVDKLTAFLNTGSAASALKSSAFVLMDAAVPEPPSLSIAVQGTVRLDVMGPLNNHTGADPVSGVVRENIAESRAFFDGDNGSVRIENPADGTYEIVIFGASDRDFYGEVGFQDDTSNEYYPFQGYYGTDQIILQVVVDSGTTPKVSVGWPAISPENLQADPVGPAGVETTTLSWNASTDADLNGY
;
A
#
# COMPACT_ATOMS: atom_id res chain seq x y z
N MET A 1 7.01 1.18 44.50
CA MET A 1 5.67 1.06 43.91
C MET A 1 5.84 0.20 42.67
N PRO A 2 5.22 -0.98 42.58
CA PRO A 2 5.47 -1.86 41.44
C PRO A 2 4.76 -1.30 40.21
N THR A 3 5.55 -1.02 39.19
CA THR A 3 5.14 -0.57 37.85
C THR A 3 4.50 -1.75 37.13
N GLU A 4 3.23 -1.64 36.77
CA GLU A 4 2.56 -2.58 35.87
C GLU A 4 3.28 -2.53 34.50
N LYS A 5 3.98 -3.62 34.17
CA LYS A 5 4.32 -3.95 32.79
C LYS A 5 3.02 -4.47 32.16
N ILE A 6 2.65 -3.93 31.01
CA ILE A 6 1.54 -4.47 30.20
C ILE A 6 1.97 -5.87 29.73
N LEU A 7 1.66 -6.87 30.55
CA LEU A 7 1.48 -8.24 30.10
C LEU A 7 0.22 -8.26 29.26
N TRP A 8 0.26 -8.96 28.12
CA TRP A 8 -0.95 -9.59 27.59
C TRP A 8 -1.43 -10.57 28.65
N GLN A 9 -2.40 -10.15 29.47
CA GLN A 9 -3.04 -11.01 30.44
C GLN A 9 -4.56 -10.97 30.26
N ASP A 10 -5.06 -12.15 29.94
CA ASP A 10 -6.44 -12.61 30.00
C ASP A 10 -7.00 -12.47 31.43
N THR A 11 -8.20 -11.90 31.56
CA THR A 11 -8.96 -11.86 32.82
C THR A 11 -10.28 -12.63 32.70
N GLY A 12 -10.20 -13.96 32.82
CA GLY A 12 -10.94 -14.71 33.85
C GLY A 12 -12.31 -15.35 33.51
N ASN A 13 -12.30 -16.69 33.58
CA ASN A 13 -13.38 -17.69 33.82
C ASN A 13 -14.32 -18.03 32.64
N SER A 14 -14.54 -19.30 32.24
CA SER A 14 -14.17 -20.60 32.81
C SER A 14 -14.30 -21.73 31.76
N CYS A 15 -13.46 -22.77 31.92
CA CYS A 15 -13.33 -24.05 31.20
C CYS A 15 -12.37 -24.09 29.98
N SER A 16 -11.30 -24.88 30.18
CA SER A 16 -10.07 -25.03 29.38
C SER A 16 -10.25 -25.96 28.16
N PRO A 17 -9.47 -25.75 27.08
CA PRO A 17 -8.28 -26.59 26.89
C PRO A 17 -7.00 -25.77 26.68
N ALA A 18 -5.86 -26.39 27.01
CA ALA A 18 -4.49 -25.87 27.04
C ALA A 18 -4.20 -24.63 26.17
N ALA A 19 -4.07 -23.47 26.83
CA ALA A 19 -3.51 -22.27 26.23
C ALA A 19 -2.02 -22.50 25.94
N VAL A 20 -1.64 -22.51 24.67
CA VAL A 20 -0.26 -22.29 24.25
C VAL A 20 0.07 -20.83 24.59
N SER A 21 0.69 -20.61 25.75
CA SER A 21 1.08 -19.30 26.29
C SER A 21 2.36 -18.74 25.65
N GLY A 22 2.51 -18.92 24.35
CA GLY A 22 3.57 -18.30 23.58
C GLY A 22 3.00 -17.10 22.84
N SER A 23 3.10 -15.91 23.42
CA SER A 23 2.98 -14.69 22.61
C SER A 23 4.07 -14.74 21.54
N ASN A 24 3.70 -14.74 20.26
CA ASN A 24 4.64 -14.57 19.15
C ASN A 24 5.17 -13.13 19.18
N ILE A 25 6.07 -12.86 20.13
CA ILE A 25 6.76 -11.58 20.25
C ILE A 25 7.89 -11.61 19.25
N ASN A 26 7.94 -10.61 18.37
CA ASN A 26 9.11 -10.36 17.56
C ASN A 26 10.27 -9.98 18.48
N SER A 27 11.09 -10.96 18.84
CA SER A 27 12.18 -10.81 19.82
C SER A 27 13.22 -9.78 19.37
N THR A 28 13.41 -9.58 18.07
CA THR A 28 14.28 -8.52 17.54
C THR A 28 13.73 -7.14 17.88
N LEU A 29 12.45 -6.89 17.60
CA LEU A 29 11.80 -5.63 17.93
C LEU A 29 11.74 -5.39 19.45
N ASP A 30 11.49 -6.44 20.23
CA ASP A 30 11.49 -6.36 21.69
C ASP A 30 12.88 -5.97 22.23
N ASN A 31 13.94 -6.62 21.75
CA ASN A 31 15.32 -6.29 22.10
C ASN A 31 15.72 -4.86 21.69
N MET A 32 15.25 -4.38 20.54
CA MET A 32 15.48 -3.00 20.10
C MET A 32 14.79 -2.00 21.01
N ASN A 33 13.57 -2.27 21.45
CA ASN A 33 12.81 -1.39 22.33
C ASN A 33 13.32 -1.41 23.78
N SER A 34 13.82 -2.56 24.25
CA SER A 34 14.35 -2.73 25.61
C SER A 34 15.82 -2.33 25.76
N GLY A 35 16.56 -2.23 24.65
CA GLY A 35 18.00 -2.01 24.68
C GLY A 35 18.80 -3.25 25.11
N GLU A 36 18.26 -4.44 24.84
CA GLU A 36 18.92 -5.72 25.10
C GLU A 36 19.76 -6.16 23.88
N ASN A 37 20.59 -7.20 24.03
CA ASN A 37 21.41 -7.77 22.94
C ASN A 37 22.28 -6.78 22.15
N GLY A 38 22.76 -5.73 22.82
CA GLY A 38 23.66 -4.73 22.23
C GLY A 38 22.95 -3.57 21.52
N PHE A 39 21.61 -3.54 21.53
CA PHE A 39 20.85 -2.37 21.10
C PHE A 39 20.89 -1.28 22.17
N LEU A 40 20.85 -0.02 21.73
CA LEU A 40 20.62 1.11 22.64
C LEU A 40 19.11 1.35 22.74
N PRO A 41 18.55 1.49 23.96
CA PRO A 41 17.12 1.74 24.09
C PRO A 41 16.77 3.11 23.48
N PRO A 42 15.61 3.28 22.82
CA PRO A 42 15.28 4.48 22.05
C PRO A 42 15.46 5.79 22.83
N GLN A 43 15.12 5.79 24.13
CA GLN A 43 15.24 6.94 25.02
C GLN A 43 16.67 7.47 25.16
N THR A 44 17.69 6.66 24.84
CA THR A 44 19.10 7.07 24.92
C THR A 44 19.57 7.85 23.69
N VAL A 45 18.92 7.65 22.54
CA VAL A 45 19.33 8.22 21.25
C VAL A 45 18.26 9.12 20.62
N MET A 46 17.02 9.05 21.09
CA MET A 46 15.86 9.82 20.62
C MET A 46 15.25 10.66 21.75
N SER A 47 14.58 11.75 21.38
CA SER A 47 13.88 12.66 22.29
C SER A 47 12.77 13.43 21.57
N SER A 48 11.78 13.91 22.32
CA SER A 48 10.69 14.74 21.80
C SER A 48 11.14 16.13 21.31
N ASP A 49 12.24 16.65 21.89
CA ASP A 49 12.73 18.02 21.69
C ASP A 49 14.12 18.10 21.05
N GLY A 50 14.72 16.95 20.72
CA GLY A 50 16.10 16.87 20.22
C GLY A 50 17.18 17.08 21.28
N SER A 51 16.81 17.28 22.56
CA SER A 51 17.71 17.44 23.71
C SER A 51 19.00 18.21 23.38
N ALA A 52 18.83 19.41 22.82
CA ALA A 52 19.90 20.32 22.41
C ALA A 52 20.98 19.71 21.49
N GLY A 53 20.58 18.82 20.56
CA GLY A 53 21.45 18.25 19.52
C GLY A 53 22.22 17.01 19.94
N THR A 54 21.96 16.47 21.13
CA THR A 54 22.58 15.21 21.62
C THR A 54 21.77 13.97 21.27
N LYS A 55 20.50 14.15 20.90
CA LYS A 55 19.57 13.08 20.54
C LYS A 55 18.79 13.48 19.29
N VAL A 56 18.33 12.48 18.55
CA VAL A 56 17.46 12.69 17.40
C VAL A 56 16.11 13.21 17.89
N GLN A 57 15.65 14.32 17.34
CA GLN A 57 14.29 14.81 17.59
C GLN A 57 13.30 13.91 16.85
N VAL A 58 12.29 13.41 17.55
CA VAL A 58 11.26 12.53 16.97
C VAL A 58 9.89 13.19 17.10
N GLY A 59 9.28 13.50 15.96
CA GLY A 59 7.88 13.90 15.85
C GLY A 59 7.02 12.69 15.46
N LEU A 60 5.86 12.56 16.07
CA LEU A 60 4.96 11.44 15.89
C LEU A 60 3.62 11.92 15.33
N PHE A 61 3.26 11.40 14.17
CA PHE A 61 2.05 11.75 13.42
C PHE A 61 1.16 10.50 13.35
N VAL A 62 0.03 10.50 14.05
CA VAL A 62 -0.79 9.31 14.25
C VAL A 62 -2.18 9.50 13.62
N GLY A 63 -2.75 8.42 13.12
CA GLY A 63 -4.11 8.45 12.58
C GLY A 63 -5.21 8.52 13.62
N SER A 64 -6.44 8.35 13.14
CA SER A 64 -7.65 8.39 13.96
C SER A 64 -7.52 7.49 15.19
N GLN A 65 -8.05 7.94 16.32
CA GLN A 65 -8.27 7.08 17.49
C GLN A 65 -9.65 6.41 17.46
N ASN A 66 -10.47 6.73 16.46
CA ASN A 66 -11.90 6.43 16.47
C ASN A 66 -12.26 5.23 15.60
N ASP A 67 -11.41 4.87 14.64
CA ASP A 67 -11.73 3.88 13.62
C ASP A 67 -11.55 2.46 14.16
N GLU A 68 -12.38 1.55 13.67
CA GLU A 68 -12.28 0.15 14.04
C GLU A 68 -11.05 -0.49 13.40
N THR A 69 -10.10 -0.92 14.24
CA THR A 69 -8.82 -1.47 13.79
C THR A 69 -8.64 -2.87 14.32
N VAL A 70 -8.24 -3.81 13.47
CA VAL A 70 -8.04 -5.21 13.89
C VAL A 70 -6.86 -5.29 14.87
N THR A 71 -7.10 -5.82 16.07
CA THR A 71 -6.08 -6.03 17.11
C THR A 71 -5.76 -7.50 17.33
N THR A 72 -6.64 -8.41 16.93
CA THR A 72 -6.43 -9.85 17.10
C THR A 72 -7.15 -10.63 16.02
N ILE A 73 -6.44 -11.60 15.44
CA ILE A 73 -6.97 -12.54 14.44
C ILE A 73 -6.83 -13.95 15.04
N PRO A 74 -7.93 -14.68 15.25
CA PRO A 74 -7.85 -16.09 15.60
C PRO A 74 -7.39 -16.89 14.39
N VAL A 75 -6.32 -17.67 14.56
CA VAL A 75 -5.79 -18.54 13.50
C VAL A 75 -6.27 -19.98 13.69
N GLY A 76 -6.44 -20.68 12.56
CA GLY A 76 -6.85 -22.07 12.50
C GLY A 76 -5.85 -22.99 13.18
N GLN A 77 -6.38 -24.07 13.78
CA GLN A 77 -5.58 -25.19 14.26
C GLN A 77 -5.84 -26.40 13.37
N TYR A 78 -4.80 -27.20 13.12
CA TYR A 78 -4.92 -28.54 12.57
C TYR A 78 -4.39 -29.56 13.57
N GLN A 79 -4.92 -30.77 13.52
CA GLN A 79 -4.38 -31.87 14.29
C GLN A 79 -3.25 -32.50 13.50
N ASP A 80 -2.02 -32.42 14.01
CA ASP A 80 -0.91 -33.19 13.47
C ASP A 80 -1.24 -34.68 13.65
N THR A 81 -1.46 -35.38 12.53
CA THR A 81 -1.88 -36.78 12.54
C THR A 81 -0.80 -37.72 13.08
N VAL A 82 0.46 -37.28 13.12
CA VAL A 82 1.59 -38.06 13.63
C VAL A 82 1.72 -37.93 15.14
N TRP A 83 1.53 -36.73 15.68
CA TRP A 83 1.76 -36.46 17.11
C TRP A 83 0.50 -36.25 17.93
N GLN A 84 -0.68 -36.24 17.30
CA GLN A 84 -1.99 -35.94 17.91
C GLN A 84 -2.01 -34.61 18.68
N VAL A 85 -1.13 -33.67 18.33
CA VAL A 85 -1.08 -32.33 18.93
C VAL A 85 -1.79 -31.36 18.01
N LEU A 86 -2.54 -30.42 18.59
CA LEU A 86 -3.09 -29.29 17.85
C LEU A 86 -1.93 -28.33 17.52
N GLN A 87 -1.67 -28.14 16.24
CA GLN A 87 -0.70 -27.16 15.72
C GLN A 87 -1.46 -26.04 15.02
N LEU A 88 -0.87 -24.84 15.01
CA LEU A 88 -1.38 -23.74 14.18
C LEU A 88 -0.89 -23.97 12.75
N TRP A 89 -1.69 -23.57 11.77
CA TRP A 89 -1.21 -23.54 10.39
C TRP A 89 0.00 -22.61 10.26
N GLU A 90 1.05 -23.05 9.56
CA GLU A 90 2.30 -22.26 9.38
C GLU A 90 2.05 -20.93 8.66
N ASP A 91 1.06 -20.90 7.77
CA ASP A 91 0.63 -19.71 7.03
C ASP A 91 -0.28 -18.77 7.87
N GLY A 92 -0.61 -19.16 9.10
CA GLY A 92 -1.50 -18.40 9.98
C GLY A 92 -2.93 -18.29 9.46
N MET A 93 -3.38 -19.25 8.63
CA MET A 93 -4.72 -19.21 8.02
C MET A 93 -5.80 -18.92 9.09
N PRO A 94 -6.61 -17.85 8.93
CA PRO A 94 -7.70 -17.56 9.86
C PRO A 94 -8.68 -18.74 9.97
N VAL A 95 -9.28 -18.95 11.15
CA VAL A 95 -10.28 -20.02 11.33
C VAL A 95 -11.41 -19.84 10.31
N HIS A 96 -11.61 -20.84 9.44
CA HIS A 96 -12.63 -20.76 8.40
C HIS A 96 -14.02 -21.07 8.98
N GLU A 97 -14.92 -20.09 8.83
CA GLU A 97 -16.36 -20.20 8.57
C GLU A 97 -17.24 -19.21 9.38
N ALA A 98 -18.12 -18.56 8.64
CA ALA A 98 -19.31 -17.82 9.05
C ALA A 98 -19.20 -16.48 9.82
N LYS A 99 -18.15 -16.20 10.60
CA LYS A 99 -17.90 -14.82 11.10
C LYS A 99 -16.41 -14.56 11.23
N LYS A 100 -15.94 -13.49 10.58
CA LYS A 100 -14.67 -12.82 10.84
C LYS A 100 -14.63 -12.39 12.32
N THR A 101 -14.34 -13.30 13.26
CA THR A 101 -14.13 -12.99 14.68
C THR A 101 -12.77 -12.33 14.88
N VAL A 102 -12.48 -11.32 14.08
CA VAL A 102 -11.40 -10.39 14.35
C VAL A 102 -11.83 -9.55 15.54
N ILE A 103 -10.98 -9.48 16.56
CA ILE A 103 -11.18 -8.54 17.64
C ILE A 103 -10.71 -7.20 17.11
N LYS A 104 -11.58 -6.20 17.17
CA LYS A 104 -11.25 -4.84 16.76
C LYS A 104 -11.10 -3.96 17.99
N GLY A 105 -10.04 -3.18 18.01
CA GLY A 105 -9.83 -2.07 18.94
C GLY A 105 -9.97 -0.74 18.22
N LYS A 106 -9.46 0.30 18.88
CA LYS A 106 -9.39 1.67 18.38
C LYS A 106 -8.06 1.93 17.67
N GLY A 107 -8.11 2.64 16.55
CA GLY A 107 -6.96 2.97 15.71
C GLY A 107 -7.41 3.69 14.44
N ASP A 108 -6.55 3.67 13.42
CA ASP A 108 -6.75 4.39 12.15
C ASP A 108 -7.30 3.52 11.01
N GLY A 109 -7.89 2.38 11.38
CA GLY A 109 -8.38 1.34 10.47
C GLY A 109 -7.33 0.28 10.14
N THR A 110 -6.04 0.52 10.42
CA THR A 110 -4.94 -0.43 10.16
C THR A 110 -4.05 -0.63 11.40
N VAL A 111 -3.57 0.45 12.01
CA VAL A 111 -2.66 0.44 13.15
C VAL A 111 -3.42 0.78 14.43
N PRO A 112 -3.37 -0.07 15.48
CA PRO A 112 -3.98 0.23 16.76
C PRO A 112 -3.41 1.53 17.37
N TYR A 113 -4.27 2.39 17.92
CA TYR A 113 -3.85 3.71 18.39
C TYR A 113 -2.76 3.64 19.48
N ALA A 114 -2.91 2.74 20.44
CA ALA A 114 -1.90 2.52 21.50
C ALA A 114 -0.55 2.04 20.95
N SER A 115 -0.55 1.33 19.81
CA SER A 115 0.69 0.96 19.13
C SER A 115 1.35 2.18 18.49
N ALA A 116 0.55 3.07 17.89
CA ALA A 116 1.04 4.29 17.26
C ALA A 116 1.57 5.31 18.28
N THR A 117 0.92 5.45 19.45
CA THR A 117 1.32 6.44 20.48
C THR A 117 2.41 5.97 21.43
N TYR A 118 2.77 4.68 21.42
CA TYR A 118 3.77 4.11 22.32
C TYR A 118 5.07 4.94 22.43
N PRO A 119 5.69 5.45 21.34
CA PRO A 119 6.87 6.31 21.43
C PRO A 119 6.70 7.57 22.29
N SER A 120 5.52 8.20 22.21
CA SER A 120 5.18 9.37 23.00
C SER A 120 4.90 8.99 24.46
N ASP A 121 4.16 7.91 24.69
CA ASP A 121 3.86 7.39 26.04
C ASP A 121 5.13 6.95 26.78
N ALA A 122 6.11 6.43 26.04
CA ALA A 122 7.43 6.07 26.53
C ALA A 122 8.39 7.27 26.67
N GLY A 123 7.94 8.49 26.31
CA GLY A 123 8.61 9.76 26.62
C GLY A 123 9.77 10.17 25.71
N TRP A 124 9.93 9.52 24.55
CA TRP A 124 11.06 9.80 23.63
C TRP A 124 10.65 10.33 22.26
N ALA A 125 9.35 10.55 22.04
CA ALA A 125 8.81 11.23 20.86
C ALA A 125 7.79 12.30 21.26
N ASN A 126 7.63 13.32 20.42
CA ASN A 126 6.58 14.33 20.58
C ASN A 126 5.37 13.94 19.73
N LEU A 127 4.23 13.66 20.37
CA LEU A 127 2.98 13.45 19.65
C LEU A 127 2.45 14.77 19.10
N GLU A 128 2.13 14.79 17.82
CA GLU A 128 1.45 15.90 17.17
C GLU A 128 0.05 16.07 17.76
N ALA A 129 -0.26 17.29 18.22
CA ALA A 129 -1.41 17.55 19.09
C ALA A 129 -2.78 17.26 18.43
N ASP A 130 -2.86 17.42 17.11
CA ASP A 130 -4.06 17.05 16.36
C ASP A 130 -3.86 15.67 15.73
N SER A 131 -4.56 14.67 16.26
CA SER A 131 -4.69 13.37 15.61
C SER A 131 -5.53 13.54 14.34
N SER A 132 -5.02 13.05 13.21
CA SER A 132 -5.78 12.98 11.96
C SER A 132 -7.10 12.25 12.21
N GLN A 133 -8.20 12.74 11.65
CA GLN A 133 -9.47 11.99 11.64
C GLN A 133 -9.59 11.09 10.39
N GLN A 134 -8.53 11.02 9.58
CA GLN A 134 -8.53 10.25 8.35
C GLN A 134 -8.06 8.81 8.58
N PRO A 135 -8.49 7.86 7.72
CA PRO A 135 -7.97 6.50 7.70
C PRO A 135 -6.48 6.44 7.37
N HIS A 136 -5.82 5.33 7.73
CA HIS A 136 -4.38 5.09 7.57
C HIS A 136 -3.79 5.54 6.22
N GLY A 137 -4.47 5.25 5.10
CA GLY A 137 -3.97 5.58 3.76
C GLY A 137 -3.88 7.08 3.44
N PHE A 138 -4.48 7.95 4.25
CA PHE A 138 -4.55 9.40 3.99
C PHE A 138 -3.66 10.23 4.92
N LEU A 139 -2.95 9.60 5.87
CA LEU A 139 -2.21 10.31 6.92
C LEU A 139 -1.13 11.24 6.37
N VAL A 140 -0.40 10.82 5.33
CA VAL A 140 0.65 11.67 4.71
C VAL A 140 0.05 12.94 4.13
N LYS A 141 -1.11 12.83 3.47
CA LYS A 141 -1.81 13.98 2.88
C LYS A 141 -2.34 14.92 3.97
N ASP A 142 -2.89 14.37 5.05
CA ASP A 142 -3.46 15.16 6.15
C ASP A 142 -2.38 15.90 6.97
N TYR A 143 -1.18 15.32 7.08
CA TYR A 143 -0.07 15.87 7.85
C TYR A 143 0.95 16.67 7.05
N VAL A 144 0.77 16.86 5.74
CA VAL A 144 1.79 17.44 4.84
C VAL A 144 2.35 18.78 5.35
N ASP A 145 1.49 19.68 5.82
CA ASP A 145 1.91 21.00 6.32
C ASP A 145 2.69 20.89 7.63
N LYS A 146 2.26 19.97 8.51
CA LYS A 146 2.87 19.75 9.81
C LYS A 146 4.20 19.01 9.70
N LEU A 147 4.31 18.06 8.78
CA LEU A 147 5.58 17.42 8.41
C LEU A 147 6.57 18.46 7.88
N THR A 148 6.11 19.35 7.00
CA THR A 148 6.92 20.44 6.46
C THR A 148 7.40 21.38 7.58
N ALA A 149 6.50 21.78 8.49
CA ALA A 149 6.86 22.60 9.64
C ALA A 149 7.88 21.90 10.56
N PHE A 150 7.69 20.61 10.85
CA PHE A 150 8.60 19.82 11.67
C PHE A 150 10.00 19.73 11.04
N LEU A 151 10.10 19.47 9.74
CA LEU A 151 11.38 19.42 9.02
C LEU A 151 12.10 20.78 8.99
N ASN A 152 11.34 21.88 8.94
CA ASN A 152 11.90 23.23 8.88
C ASN A 152 12.27 23.79 10.27
N THR A 153 11.62 23.34 11.34
CA THR A 153 11.78 23.89 12.70
C THR A 153 12.50 22.95 13.67
N GLY A 154 12.69 21.68 13.31
CA GLY A 154 13.45 20.71 14.09
C GLY A 154 14.87 21.21 14.36
N SER A 155 15.35 21.09 15.60
CA SER A 155 16.62 21.67 16.05
C SER A 155 17.75 21.34 15.08
N ALA A 156 18.28 22.39 14.45
CA ALA A 156 19.31 22.34 13.43
C ALA A 156 20.61 21.69 13.96
N ALA A 157 20.82 20.41 13.67
CA ALA A 157 22.12 19.76 13.84
C ALA A 157 22.34 18.57 12.90
N SER A 158 21.97 18.68 11.63
CA SER A 158 22.71 18.01 10.56
C SER A 158 22.41 18.65 9.21
N ALA A 159 23.42 19.32 8.70
CA ALA A 159 23.46 19.82 7.34
C ALA A 159 23.32 18.66 6.35
N LEU A 160 22.17 18.56 5.70
CA LEU A 160 22.11 18.06 4.34
C LEU A 160 21.49 19.16 3.47
N LYS A 161 22.20 19.39 2.37
CA LYS A 161 22.06 20.52 1.47
C LYS A 161 20.60 20.77 1.08
N SER A 162 20.23 22.04 1.17
CA SER A 162 19.07 22.61 0.51
C SER A 162 19.00 22.14 -0.95
N SER A 163 18.02 21.31 -1.24
CA SER A 163 17.28 21.45 -2.50
C SER A 163 16.11 22.32 -2.12
N ALA A 164 16.04 23.54 -2.64
CA ALA A 164 14.91 24.42 -2.40
C ALA A 164 13.65 23.72 -2.91
N PHE A 165 12.88 23.12 -2.00
CA PHE A 165 11.48 22.80 -2.26
C PHE A 165 10.76 24.14 -2.26
N VAL A 166 10.50 24.65 -3.46
CA VAL A 166 9.76 25.88 -3.66
C VAL A 166 8.36 25.67 -3.10
N LEU A 167 8.02 26.53 -2.14
CA LEU A 167 6.70 26.91 -1.67
C LEU A 167 5.56 26.49 -2.63
N MET A 168 4.74 25.52 -2.22
CA MET A 168 3.36 25.43 -2.66
C MET A 168 2.48 26.05 -1.56
N ASP A 169 2.50 27.38 -1.49
CA ASP A 169 1.42 28.14 -0.86
C ASP A 169 0.98 29.25 -1.82
N ALA A 170 0.21 28.78 -2.78
CA ALA A 170 -0.79 29.41 -3.61
C ALA A 170 -1.51 28.22 -4.26
N ALA A 171 -2.74 28.36 -4.71
CA ALA A 171 -3.31 27.42 -5.68
C ALA A 171 -2.45 27.49 -6.97
N VAL A 172 -1.28 26.85 -6.95
CA VAL A 172 -0.52 26.52 -8.13
C VAL A 172 -1.37 25.44 -8.76
N PRO A 173 -2.01 25.70 -9.92
CA PRO A 173 -2.72 24.64 -10.61
C PRO A 173 -1.75 23.46 -10.73
N GLU A 174 -2.13 22.29 -10.20
CA GLU A 174 -1.29 21.11 -10.33
C GLU A 174 -1.00 20.95 -11.83
N PRO A 175 0.28 20.85 -12.23
CA PRO A 175 0.59 20.68 -13.63
C PRO A 175 -0.15 19.44 -14.13
N PRO A 176 -0.70 19.47 -15.35
CA PRO A 176 -1.37 18.31 -15.93
C PRO A 176 -0.45 17.10 -15.80
N SER A 177 -0.99 15.99 -15.33
CA SER A 177 -0.19 14.79 -15.05
C SER A 177 -0.90 13.55 -15.58
N LEU A 178 -0.12 12.71 -16.26
CA LEU A 178 -0.51 11.37 -16.67
C LEU A 178 0.12 10.37 -15.69
N SER A 179 -0.69 9.51 -15.09
CA SER A 179 -0.24 8.43 -14.24
C SER A 179 -0.63 7.07 -14.82
N ILE A 180 0.27 6.12 -14.71
CA ILE A 180 0.04 4.72 -15.05
C ILE A 180 0.55 3.92 -13.86
N ALA A 181 -0.27 3.05 -13.29
CA ALA A 181 0.17 2.13 -12.26
C ALA A 181 -0.32 0.71 -12.54
N VAL A 182 0.47 -0.26 -12.08
CA VAL A 182 0.18 -1.69 -12.12
C VAL A 182 0.53 -2.34 -10.80
N GLN A 183 -0.27 -3.32 -10.41
CA GLN A 183 -0.10 -4.16 -9.23
C GLN A 183 -0.27 -5.62 -9.62
N GLY A 184 0.54 -6.49 -9.03
CA GLY A 184 0.49 -7.94 -9.28
C GLY A 184 1.79 -8.48 -9.84
N THR A 185 2.94 -7.93 -9.45
CA THR A 185 4.29 -8.37 -9.87
C THR A 185 4.52 -8.32 -11.39
N VAL A 186 3.77 -7.46 -12.07
CA VAL A 186 4.09 -7.03 -13.42
C VAL A 186 4.90 -5.73 -13.35
N ARG A 187 5.59 -5.43 -14.44
CA ARG A 187 6.36 -4.20 -14.66
C ARG A 187 5.79 -3.49 -15.86
N LEU A 188 6.11 -2.20 -15.97
CA LEU A 188 5.64 -1.38 -17.08
C LEU A 188 6.79 -0.54 -17.66
N ASP A 189 6.73 -0.33 -18.96
CA ASP A 189 7.53 0.62 -19.72
C ASP A 189 6.58 1.51 -20.51
N VAL A 190 6.72 2.83 -20.36
CA VAL A 190 5.91 3.82 -21.07
C VAL A 190 6.78 4.47 -22.14
N MET A 191 6.38 4.34 -23.40
CA MET A 191 6.97 5.04 -24.52
C MET A 191 6.12 6.27 -24.85
N GLY A 192 6.71 7.47 -24.79
CA GLY A 192 6.03 8.71 -25.13
C GLY A 192 6.00 9.01 -26.63
N PRO A 193 5.30 10.08 -27.06
CA PRO A 193 5.13 10.44 -28.48
C PRO A 193 6.43 10.70 -29.26
N LEU A 194 7.54 10.96 -28.55
CA LEU A 194 8.87 11.17 -29.12
C LEU A 194 9.75 9.91 -29.09
N ASN A 195 9.18 8.73 -28.84
CA ASN A 195 9.87 7.44 -28.66
C ASN A 195 10.90 7.44 -27.51
N ASN A 196 10.74 8.34 -26.55
CA ASN A 196 11.47 8.28 -25.29
C ASN A 196 10.73 7.37 -24.31
N HIS A 197 11.45 6.70 -23.43
CA HIS A 197 10.88 5.70 -22.54
C HIS A 197 11.07 6.03 -21.06
N THR A 198 10.06 5.74 -20.26
CA THR A 198 10.12 5.77 -18.80
C THR A 198 9.48 4.53 -18.20
N GLY A 199 10.18 3.85 -17.31
CA GLY A 199 9.76 2.56 -16.74
C GLY A 199 10.90 1.55 -16.73
N ALA A 200 10.58 0.27 -16.62
CA ALA A 200 11.56 -0.81 -16.67
C ALA A 200 11.66 -1.35 -18.10
N ASP A 201 12.85 -1.33 -18.70
CA ASP A 201 13.06 -1.87 -20.03
C ASP A 201 12.67 -3.36 -20.09
N PRO A 202 11.80 -3.79 -21.01
CA PRO A 202 11.23 -5.14 -20.98
C PRO A 202 12.23 -6.25 -21.35
N VAL A 203 13.38 -5.90 -21.93
CA VAL A 203 14.43 -6.86 -22.33
C VAL A 203 15.50 -6.98 -21.24
N SER A 204 15.97 -5.85 -20.71
CA SER A 204 17.08 -5.78 -19.76
C SER A 204 16.65 -5.65 -18.30
N GLY A 205 15.39 -5.25 -18.04
CA GLY A 205 14.87 -4.95 -16.71
C GLY A 205 15.41 -3.65 -16.10
N VAL A 206 16.23 -2.88 -16.82
CA VAL A 206 16.85 -1.65 -16.32
C VAL A 206 15.83 -0.52 -16.31
N VAL A 207 15.74 0.19 -15.18
CA VAL A 207 14.87 1.36 -15.04
C VAL A 207 15.45 2.55 -15.81
N ARG A 208 14.61 3.21 -16.61
CA ARG A 208 14.91 4.40 -17.41
C ARG A 208 13.87 5.48 -17.18
N GLU A 209 14.27 6.74 -17.27
CA GLU A 209 13.42 7.93 -17.09
C GLU A 209 13.75 8.98 -18.16
N ASN A 210 13.53 8.62 -19.43
CA ASN A 210 13.95 9.44 -20.57
C ASN A 210 12.83 10.35 -21.10
N ILE A 211 11.57 10.15 -20.69
CA ILE A 211 10.50 11.13 -20.95
C ILE A 211 10.73 12.34 -20.04
N ALA A 212 10.61 13.56 -20.58
CA ALA A 212 10.77 14.78 -19.79
C ALA A 212 9.76 14.81 -18.64
N GLU A 213 10.19 15.28 -17.46
CA GLU A 213 9.34 15.43 -16.27
C GLU A 213 8.61 14.14 -15.86
N SER A 214 9.20 12.99 -16.18
CA SER A 214 8.68 11.70 -15.81
C SER A 214 9.46 11.06 -14.66
N ARG A 215 8.77 10.20 -13.90
CA ARG A 215 9.35 9.37 -12.86
C ARG A 215 8.77 7.97 -12.91
N ALA A 216 9.61 6.98 -12.67
CA ALA A 216 9.20 5.59 -12.50
C ALA A 216 9.45 5.15 -11.05
N PHE A 217 8.48 4.47 -10.46
CA PHE A 217 8.56 3.91 -9.11
C PHE A 217 8.22 2.43 -9.15
N PHE A 218 9.09 1.59 -8.59
CA PHE A 218 8.88 0.15 -8.49
C PHE A 218 9.18 -0.28 -7.07
N ASP A 219 8.17 -0.84 -6.38
CA ASP A 219 8.31 -1.36 -5.03
C ASP A 219 7.50 -2.65 -4.89
N GLY A 220 8.18 -3.73 -4.50
CA GLY A 220 7.62 -5.08 -4.47
C GLY A 220 6.87 -5.44 -5.75
N ASP A 221 5.57 -5.69 -5.60
CA ASP A 221 4.64 -6.11 -6.64
C ASP A 221 3.98 -4.95 -7.39
N ASN A 222 4.37 -3.72 -7.09
CA ASN A 222 3.80 -2.50 -7.66
C ASN A 222 4.80 -1.83 -8.63
N GLY A 223 4.27 -1.23 -9.69
CA GLY A 223 5.02 -0.37 -10.59
C GLY A 223 4.16 0.82 -10.99
N SER A 224 4.74 2.02 -11.02
CA SER A 224 4.05 3.20 -11.52
C SER A 224 4.97 4.12 -12.29
N VAL A 225 4.39 4.83 -13.25
CA VAL A 225 5.03 5.92 -13.98
C VAL A 225 4.12 7.14 -13.90
N ARG A 226 4.71 8.28 -13.54
CA ARG A 226 4.05 9.58 -13.57
C ARG A 226 4.79 10.48 -14.53
N ILE A 227 4.06 11.20 -15.38
CA ILE A 227 4.60 12.18 -16.33
C ILE A 227 3.90 13.50 -16.05
N GLU A 228 4.65 14.49 -15.58
CA GLU A 228 4.17 15.85 -15.44
C GLU A 228 4.27 16.57 -16.80
N ASN A 229 3.31 17.43 -17.09
CA ASN A 229 3.16 18.12 -18.37
C ASN A 229 3.27 17.17 -19.58
N PRO A 230 2.47 16.08 -19.63
CA PRO A 230 2.54 15.13 -20.72
C PRO A 230 2.26 15.85 -22.05
N ALA A 231 3.13 15.64 -23.04
CA ALA A 231 2.88 16.13 -24.40
C ALA A 231 1.65 15.43 -25.00
N ASP A 232 0.84 16.18 -25.77
CA ASP A 232 -0.24 15.60 -26.55
C ASP A 232 0.31 14.56 -27.54
N GLY A 233 -0.43 13.46 -27.70
CA GLY A 233 -0.07 12.36 -28.58
C GLY A 233 -0.31 10.98 -27.97
N THR A 234 0.19 9.96 -28.65
CA THR A 234 0.05 8.56 -28.24
C THR A 234 1.22 8.14 -27.35
N TYR A 235 0.87 7.61 -26.19
CA TYR A 235 1.75 6.87 -25.29
C TYR A 235 1.48 5.38 -25.47
N GLU A 236 2.53 4.59 -25.60
CA GLU A 236 2.45 3.14 -25.63
C GLU A 236 2.94 2.60 -24.28
N ILE A 237 2.11 1.79 -23.62
CA ILE A 237 2.40 1.21 -22.32
C ILE A 237 2.59 -0.29 -22.54
N VAL A 238 3.80 -0.75 -22.28
CA VAL A 238 4.17 -2.16 -22.34
C VAL A 238 4.12 -2.73 -20.93
N ILE A 239 3.21 -3.67 -20.69
CA ILE A 239 3.11 -4.42 -19.43
C ILE A 239 3.74 -5.79 -19.63
N PHE A 240 4.64 -6.17 -18.72
CA PHE A 240 5.38 -7.42 -18.82
C PHE A 240 5.70 -8.01 -17.44
N GLY A 241 6.04 -9.29 -17.38
CA GLY A 241 6.27 -10.01 -16.14
C GLY A 241 7.07 -11.30 -16.32
N ALA A 242 7.45 -11.93 -15.21
CA ALA A 242 8.27 -13.15 -15.24
C ALA A 242 7.45 -14.45 -15.33
N SER A 243 6.15 -14.40 -15.02
CA SER A 243 5.25 -15.55 -15.16
C SER A 243 3.81 -15.10 -15.28
N ASP A 244 3.01 -15.99 -15.85
CA ASP A 244 1.57 -16.11 -15.73
C ASP A 244 1.01 -15.62 -14.38
N ARG A 245 0.18 -14.57 -14.40
CA ARG A 245 -0.48 -13.98 -13.22
C ARG A 245 -1.56 -12.96 -13.58
N ASP A 246 -2.53 -12.82 -12.69
CA ASP A 246 -3.46 -11.69 -12.70
C ASP A 246 -2.77 -10.40 -12.23
N PHE A 247 -3.19 -9.27 -12.78
CA PHE A 247 -2.75 -7.96 -12.38
C PHE A 247 -3.88 -6.92 -12.46
N TYR A 248 -3.71 -5.88 -11.68
CA TYR A 248 -4.58 -4.70 -11.65
C TYR A 248 -3.80 -3.52 -12.20
N GLY A 249 -4.45 -2.67 -12.99
CA GLY A 249 -3.82 -1.48 -13.53
C GLY A 249 -4.76 -0.29 -13.49
N GLU A 250 -4.17 0.90 -13.58
CA GLU A 250 -4.90 2.16 -13.68
C GLU A 250 -4.16 3.12 -14.60
N VAL A 251 -4.94 3.84 -15.41
CA VAL A 251 -4.48 5.03 -16.13
C VAL A 251 -5.24 6.23 -15.55
N GLY A 252 -4.51 7.23 -15.09
CA GLY A 252 -5.05 8.47 -14.55
C GLY A 252 -4.57 9.67 -15.33
N PHE A 253 -5.44 10.67 -15.49
CA PHE A 253 -5.07 12.00 -15.94
C PHE A 253 -5.68 13.04 -15.02
N GLN A 254 -4.86 13.97 -14.55
CA GLN A 254 -5.33 15.03 -13.68
C GLN A 254 -4.74 16.36 -14.12
N ASP A 255 -5.58 17.39 -14.19
CA ASP A 255 -5.19 18.79 -14.27
C ASP A 255 -6.04 19.66 -13.33
N ASP A 256 -6.05 20.97 -13.54
CA ASP A 256 -6.83 21.92 -12.75
C ASP A 256 -8.34 21.88 -13.02
N THR A 257 -8.77 21.23 -14.11
CA THR A 257 -10.16 21.19 -14.57
C THR A 257 -10.79 19.80 -14.53
N SER A 258 -9.98 18.75 -14.55
CA SER A 258 -10.43 17.38 -14.80
C SER A 258 -9.60 16.36 -14.03
N ASN A 259 -10.28 15.30 -13.62
CA ASN A 259 -9.66 14.09 -13.10
C ASN A 259 -10.32 12.91 -13.80
N GLU A 260 -9.54 12.18 -14.59
CA GLU A 260 -9.96 11.04 -15.38
C GLU A 260 -9.25 9.80 -14.85
N TYR A 261 -10.00 8.71 -14.68
CA TYR A 261 -9.51 7.50 -14.03
C TYR A 261 -10.08 6.26 -14.72
N TYR A 262 -9.18 5.42 -15.22
CA TYR A 262 -9.50 4.22 -16.01
C TYR A 262 -8.86 2.99 -15.34
N PRO A 263 -9.55 2.34 -14.38
CA PRO A 263 -9.08 1.11 -13.79
C PRO A 263 -9.28 -0.06 -14.77
N PHE A 264 -8.35 -1.02 -14.74
CA PHE A 264 -8.44 -2.24 -15.52
C PHE A 264 -7.83 -3.43 -14.78
N GLN A 265 -8.19 -4.62 -15.24
CA GLN A 265 -7.67 -5.88 -14.75
C GLN A 265 -7.25 -6.71 -15.97
N GLY A 266 -6.20 -7.50 -15.81
CA GLY A 266 -5.71 -8.36 -16.87
C GLY A 266 -5.00 -9.58 -16.34
N TYR A 267 -4.78 -10.53 -17.23
CA TYR A 267 -3.92 -11.68 -17.00
C TYR A 267 -2.69 -11.53 -17.87
N TYR A 268 -1.52 -11.44 -17.25
CA TYR A 268 -0.25 -11.52 -17.95
C TYR A 268 0.10 -12.99 -18.14
N GLY A 269 0.37 -13.40 -19.38
CA GLY A 269 0.84 -14.75 -19.72
C GLY A 269 2.34 -14.75 -20.06
N THR A 270 2.65 -15.01 -21.33
CA THR A 270 4.04 -15.10 -21.82
C THR A 270 4.45 -13.96 -22.77
N ASP A 271 3.50 -13.31 -23.43
CA ASP A 271 3.75 -12.18 -24.32
C ASP A 271 3.50 -10.83 -23.62
N GLN A 272 4.20 -9.79 -24.06
CA GLN A 272 3.98 -8.43 -23.59
C GLN A 272 2.56 -7.96 -23.92
N ILE A 273 1.94 -7.22 -22.99
CA ILE A 273 0.65 -6.58 -23.22
C ILE A 273 0.93 -5.12 -23.59
N ILE A 274 0.40 -4.68 -24.73
CA ILE A 274 0.60 -3.31 -25.22
C ILE A 274 -0.72 -2.56 -25.14
N LEU A 275 -0.74 -1.49 -24.35
CA LEU A 275 -1.87 -0.57 -24.21
C LEU A 275 -1.52 0.76 -24.89
N GLN A 276 -2.46 1.35 -25.61
CA GLN A 276 -2.30 2.70 -26.16
C GLN A 276 -3.09 3.71 -25.33
N VAL A 277 -2.46 4.82 -24.98
CA VAL A 277 -3.09 5.93 -24.28
C VAL A 277 -2.87 7.20 -25.10
N VAL A 278 -3.94 7.81 -25.58
CA VAL A 278 -3.87 9.07 -26.31
C VAL A 278 -4.20 10.20 -25.34
N VAL A 279 -3.26 11.14 -25.20
CA VAL A 279 -3.46 12.40 -24.49
C VAL A 279 -3.76 13.49 -25.52
N ASP A 280 -4.91 14.15 -25.36
CA ASP A 280 -5.32 15.34 -26.09
C ASP A 280 -5.84 16.37 -25.08
N SER A 281 -4.94 17.25 -24.63
CA SER A 281 -5.24 18.27 -23.62
C SER A 281 -6.35 19.25 -24.04
N GLY A 282 -6.66 19.32 -25.34
CA GLY A 282 -7.68 20.18 -25.94
C GLY A 282 -9.08 19.58 -26.01
N THR A 283 -9.27 18.30 -25.68
CA THR A 283 -10.57 17.62 -25.73
C THR A 283 -11.13 17.29 -24.34
N THR A 284 -12.36 16.80 -24.32
CA THR A 284 -12.97 16.19 -23.13
C THR A 284 -13.71 14.93 -23.61
N PRO A 285 -13.29 13.72 -23.22
CA PRO A 285 -12.18 13.43 -22.30
C PRO A 285 -10.81 13.84 -22.87
N LYS A 286 -9.85 14.14 -21.99
CA LYS A 286 -8.47 14.49 -22.31
C LYS A 286 -7.62 13.26 -22.58
N VAL A 287 -8.00 12.13 -22.01
CA VAL A 287 -7.35 10.85 -22.25
C VAL A 287 -8.32 9.84 -22.84
N SER A 288 -7.83 9.06 -23.79
CA SER A 288 -8.51 7.87 -24.29
C SER A 288 -7.59 6.68 -24.23
N VAL A 289 -8.14 5.54 -23.80
CA VAL A 289 -7.39 4.30 -23.59
C VAL A 289 -7.82 3.28 -24.65
N GLY A 290 -6.90 2.94 -25.54
CA GLY A 290 -7.02 1.89 -26.55
C GLY A 290 -6.62 0.55 -25.95
N TRP A 291 -7.62 -0.21 -25.51
CA TRP A 291 -7.43 -1.54 -24.94
C TRP A 291 -6.93 -2.54 -26.00
N PRO A 292 -5.99 -3.43 -25.67
CA PRO A 292 -5.41 -4.40 -26.60
C PRO A 292 -6.42 -5.42 -27.15
N ALA A 293 -7.53 -5.62 -26.42
CA ALA A 293 -8.55 -6.58 -26.75
C ALA A 293 -9.93 -6.04 -26.37
N ILE A 294 -10.94 -6.35 -27.19
CA ILE A 294 -12.33 -6.05 -26.83
C ILE A 294 -12.77 -7.05 -25.75
N SER A 295 -13.32 -6.55 -24.63
CA SER A 295 -13.78 -7.41 -23.54
C SER A 295 -14.95 -8.32 -23.97
N PRO A 296 -15.05 -9.55 -23.43
CA PRO A 296 -16.27 -10.34 -23.54
C PRO A 296 -17.45 -9.61 -22.89
N GLU A 297 -18.65 -9.78 -23.43
CA GLU A 297 -19.87 -9.13 -22.96
C GLU A 297 -20.73 -10.09 -22.13
N ASN A 298 -21.65 -9.55 -21.32
CA ASN A 298 -22.69 -10.32 -20.62
C ASN A 298 -22.16 -11.45 -19.72
N LEU A 299 -21.07 -11.21 -18.97
CA LEU A 299 -20.63 -12.14 -17.92
C LEU A 299 -21.73 -12.30 -16.86
N GLN A 300 -22.23 -13.51 -16.70
CA GLN A 300 -23.25 -13.91 -15.74
C GLN A 300 -22.73 -15.06 -14.89
N ALA A 301 -23.12 -15.04 -13.61
CA ALA A 301 -22.82 -16.08 -12.64
C ALA A 301 -24.14 -16.64 -12.12
N ASP A 302 -24.57 -17.75 -12.70
CA ASP A 302 -25.83 -18.39 -12.35
C ASP A 302 -25.61 -19.50 -11.32
N PRO A 303 -26.31 -19.49 -10.18
CA PRO A 303 -26.24 -20.59 -9.24
C PRO A 303 -26.88 -21.81 -9.89
N VAL A 304 -26.13 -22.91 -9.92
CA VAL A 304 -26.59 -24.20 -10.44
C VAL A 304 -26.41 -25.21 -9.32
N GLY A 305 -27.45 -25.89 -8.90
CA GLY A 305 -27.30 -26.97 -7.91
C GLY A 305 -28.53 -27.14 -7.00
N PRO A 306 -28.77 -28.35 -6.49
CA PRO A 306 -29.72 -28.56 -5.41
C PRO A 306 -29.23 -27.86 -4.13
N ALA A 307 -30.15 -27.53 -3.22
CA ALA A 307 -29.82 -26.93 -1.93
C ALA A 307 -28.68 -27.70 -1.23
N GLY A 308 -27.58 -27.02 -0.93
CA GLY A 308 -26.40 -27.59 -0.26
C GLY A 308 -25.23 -27.95 -1.18
N VAL A 309 -25.35 -27.78 -2.50
CA VAL A 309 -24.21 -27.84 -3.44
C VAL A 309 -24.19 -26.51 -4.20
N GLU A 310 -23.38 -25.58 -3.71
CA GLU A 310 -23.19 -24.25 -4.32
C GLU A 310 -22.25 -24.38 -5.53
N THR A 311 -22.77 -24.85 -6.66
CA THR A 311 -22.06 -24.69 -7.94
C THR A 311 -22.55 -23.43 -8.65
N THR A 312 -21.65 -22.74 -9.35
CA THR A 312 -21.96 -21.53 -10.12
C THR A 312 -21.52 -21.77 -11.56
N THR A 313 -22.42 -21.56 -12.51
CA THR A 313 -22.06 -21.54 -13.93
C THR A 313 -21.75 -20.11 -14.33
N LEU A 314 -20.55 -19.91 -14.87
CA LEU A 314 -20.18 -18.67 -15.52
C LEU A 314 -20.56 -18.77 -17.00
N SER A 315 -21.25 -17.75 -17.52
CA SER A 315 -21.57 -17.63 -18.95
C SER A 315 -21.25 -16.23 -19.43
N TRP A 316 -20.77 -16.09 -20.66
CA TRP A 316 -20.47 -14.80 -21.29
C TRP A 316 -20.60 -14.92 -22.81
N ASN A 317 -20.77 -13.79 -23.48
CA ASN A 317 -20.59 -13.68 -24.92
C ASN A 317 -19.09 -13.48 -25.20
N ALA A 318 -18.54 -14.32 -26.06
CA ALA A 318 -17.18 -14.12 -26.57
C ALA A 318 -17.06 -12.74 -27.22
N SER A 319 -15.91 -12.11 -27.04
CA SER A 319 -15.49 -10.93 -27.79
C SER A 319 -15.58 -11.19 -29.30
N THR A 320 -15.88 -10.12 -30.04
CA THR A 320 -15.85 -10.10 -31.50
C THR A 320 -14.44 -9.87 -32.06
N ASP A 321 -13.46 -9.70 -31.18
CA ASP A 321 -12.06 -9.53 -31.52
C ASP A 321 -11.48 -10.82 -32.13
N ALA A 322 -11.02 -10.73 -33.37
CA ALA A 322 -10.51 -11.86 -34.14
C ALA A 322 -9.13 -12.34 -33.66
N ASP A 323 -8.39 -11.49 -32.93
CA ASP A 323 -7.04 -11.78 -32.45
C ASP A 323 -7.05 -12.43 -31.04
N LEU A 324 -8.24 -12.59 -30.46
CA LEU A 324 -8.45 -13.12 -29.11
C LEU A 324 -8.59 -14.66 -29.14
N ASN A 325 -7.51 -15.36 -28.76
CA ASN A 325 -7.39 -16.82 -28.91
C ASN A 325 -7.81 -17.64 -27.68
N GLY A 326 -8.26 -17.00 -26.59
CA GLY A 326 -8.71 -17.68 -25.36
C GLY A 326 -9.30 -16.70 -24.33
N TYR A 327 -10.22 -17.20 -23.49
CA TYR A 327 -10.85 -16.49 -22.37
C TYR A 327 -10.58 -17.21 -21.06
#